data_AF-A0A4P5R3L4-F1
#
_entry.id   AF-A0A4P5R3L4-F1
#
_cell.length_a   1.000
_cell.length_b   1.000
_cell.length_c   1.000
_cell.angle_alpha   90.00
_cell.angle_beta   90.00
_cell.angle_gamma   90.00
#
_symmetry.space_group_name_H-M   'P 1'
#
loop_
_entity.id
_entity.type
_entity.pdbx_description
1 polymer ?
#
loop_
_entity_poly.entity_id
_entity_poly.type
_entity_poly.pdbx_seq_one_letter_code
_entity_poly.pdbx_strand_id
1 'polypeptide(L)'
;MILMHRLSFILTLFAALSSSTLRAEDKPKVAPKPTQAELDATAAIKKAGGSVTQLAQDDNRWDVSFHLAEGKMGDDQIATVKPLANVIHELNLGKTEVTDKGLEHIKGFKSLVKLNLKETKITDAGLAQLTGLANLEYLNIYGTAVTDAGLKSLAGLKKLKKLYVWQTKVTEEGQARFKAANTTAQLIPDIALEKQRAEIEAKLKAESEARAKVEEVKKKEEEAKKKAEEEAKKKAAEEAKKKADEAKKPDEAKKPDEGKKKAEEGKKEEKKN
;
A
#
# COMPACT_ATOMS: atom_id res chain seq x y z
N MET A 1 24.06 -67.86 52.12
CA MET A 1 23.41 -68.80 51.18
C MET A 1 23.00 -67.98 49.97
N ILE A 2 23.57 -68.31 48.80
CA ILE A 2 23.38 -67.69 47.47
C ILE A 2 24.10 -66.32 47.29
N LEU A 3 25.36 -66.22 46.82
CA LEU A 3 25.89 -66.47 45.46
C LEU A 3 25.37 -65.38 44.48
N MET A 4 26.08 -64.64 43.64
CA MET A 4 27.47 -64.40 43.22
C MET A 4 27.37 -63.29 42.15
N HIS A 5 28.40 -62.44 42.01
CA HIS A 5 28.87 -61.82 40.74
C HIS A 5 28.02 -60.65 40.17
N ARG A 6 28.56 -59.48 39.80
CA ARG A 6 29.89 -59.07 39.27
C ARG A 6 30.24 -57.64 39.76
N LEU A 7 31.40 -57.39 40.39
CA LEU A 7 32.66 -56.93 39.78
C LEU A 7 32.49 -55.75 38.79
N SER A 8 32.85 -54.53 39.21
CA SER A 8 34.13 -53.83 38.89
C SER A 8 34.04 -53.00 37.60
N PHE A 9 34.59 -51.79 37.44
CA PHE A 9 35.45 -50.91 38.23
C PHE A 9 35.52 -49.56 37.44
N ILE A 10 35.66 -48.43 38.16
CA ILE A 10 36.51 -47.26 37.83
C ILE A 10 36.19 -46.34 36.63
N LEU A 11 35.59 -45.19 36.97
CA LEU A 11 36.11 -43.81 36.87
C LEU A 11 37.27 -43.51 35.87
N THR A 12 37.03 -42.68 34.86
CA THR A 12 38.00 -41.64 34.43
C THR A 12 37.33 -40.51 33.65
N LEU A 13 38.00 -39.36 33.70
CA LEU A 13 37.50 -37.99 33.68
C LEU A 13 37.88 -37.28 32.36
N PHE A 14 36.98 -36.41 31.87
CA PHE A 14 37.15 -35.21 31.01
C PHE A 14 38.02 -35.20 29.73
N ALA A 15 37.36 -34.62 28.69
CA ALA A 15 37.84 -33.65 27.70
C ALA A 15 38.85 -34.07 26.62
N ALA A 16 38.40 -34.05 25.35
CA ALA A 16 39.21 -33.62 24.21
C ALA A 16 38.37 -33.41 22.93
N LEU A 17 38.34 -32.15 22.51
CA LEU A 17 38.44 -31.64 21.13
C LEU A 17 37.30 -31.86 20.12
N SER A 18 36.74 -30.71 19.72
CA SER A 18 36.22 -30.39 18.40
C SER A 18 36.85 -31.20 17.27
N SER A 19 36.00 -31.85 16.48
CA SER A 19 36.24 -32.07 15.07
C SER A 19 34.93 -31.86 14.36
N SER A 20 34.80 -30.65 13.85
CA SER A 20 33.95 -30.27 12.74
C SER A 20 33.97 -31.36 11.67
N THR A 21 32.95 -32.22 11.64
CA THR A 21 32.53 -32.84 10.38
C THR A 21 31.98 -31.71 9.52
N LEU A 22 32.90 -31.08 8.77
CA LEU A 22 32.57 -30.40 7.52
C LEU A 22 31.81 -31.42 6.68
N ARG A 23 30.49 -31.31 6.73
CA ARG A 23 29.56 -31.96 5.81
C ARG A 23 30.01 -31.53 4.43
N ALA A 24 30.42 -32.53 3.63
CA ALA A 24 30.84 -32.37 2.25
C ALA A 24 29.91 -31.35 1.57
N GLU A 25 30.52 -30.34 0.96
CA GLU A 25 29.82 -29.38 0.13
C GLU A 25 28.96 -30.15 -0.87
N ASP A 26 27.66 -29.98 -0.73
CA ASP A 26 26.66 -30.42 -1.69
C ASP A 26 26.92 -29.60 -2.96
N LYS A 27 27.84 -30.09 -3.81
CA LYS A 27 28.11 -29.48 -5.11
C LYS A 27 26.76 -29.25 -5.78
N PRO A 28 26.45 -28.04 -6.30
CA PRO A 28 25.16 -27.79 -6.92
C PRO A 28 24.95 -28.85 -7.99
N LYS A 29 23.90 -29.65 -7.83
CA LYS A 29 23.51 -30.69 -8.78
C LYS A 29 23.36 -30.03 -10.14
N VAL A 30 24.34 -30.22 -11.01
CA VAL A 30 24.33 -29.72 -12.40
C VAL A 30 22.98 -30.11 -13.01
N ALA A 31 22.22 -29.12 -13.50
CA ALA A 31 20.91 -29.39 -14.06
C ALA A 31 21.04 -30.39 -15.24
N PRO A 32 20.14 -31.37 -15.36
CA PRO A 32 20.32 -32.50 -16.25
C PRO A 32 20.11 -32.11 -17.71
N LYS A 33 21.15 -31.75 -18.48
CA LYS A 33 21.14 -31.25 -19.89
C LYS A 33 19.81 -31.39 -20.67
N PRO A 34 19.36 -30.33 -21.40
CA PRO A 34 18.11 -30.37 -22.15
C PRO A 34 18.02 -31.57 -23.10
N THR A 35 16.85 -32.20 -23.13
CA THR A 35 16.53 -33.30 -24.05
C THR A 35 16.38 -32.78 -25.49
N GLN A 36 16.51 -33.66 -26.47
CA GLN A 36 16.30 -33.28 -27.88
C GLN A 36 14.89 -32.72 -28.12
N ALA A 37 13.86 -33.31 -27.49
CA ALA A 37 12.49 -32.82 -27.59
C ALA A 37 12.33 -31.39 -27.04
N GLU A 38 13.06 -31.05 -25.97
CA GLU A 38 13.08 -29.69 -25.43
C GLU A 38 13.80 -28.73 -26.39
N LEU A 39 14.93 -29.14 -26.97
CA LEU A 39 15.64 -28.34 -27.98
C LEU A 39 14.77 -28.08 -29.22
N ASP A 40 14.11 -29.11 -29.75
CA ASP A 40 13.21 -29.02 -30.89
C ASP A 40 12.03 -28.09 -30.58
N ALA A 41 11.47 -28.19 -29.36
CA ALA A 41 10.41 -27.28 -28.90
C ALA A 41 10.91 -25.83 -28.82
N THR A 42 12.12 -25.58 -28.30
CA THR A 42 12.67 -24.21 -28.26
C THR A 42 12.86 -23.64 -29.68
N ALA A 43 13.26 -24.46 -30.65
CA ALA A 43 13.39 -24.06 -32.04
C ALA A 43 12.01 -23.78 -32.68
N ALA A 44 11.02 -24.62 -32.39
CA ALA A 44 9.64 -24.43 -32.86
C ALA A 44 9.01 -23.14 -32.29
N ILE A 45 9.22 -22.85 -31.00
CA ILE A 45 8.75 -21.61 -30.36
C ILE A 45 9.39 -20.39 -31.03
N LYS A 46 10.72 -20.42 -31.28
CA LYS A 46 11.43 -19.35 -31.99
C LYS A 46 10.89 -19.14 -33.41
N LYS A 47 10.64 -20.22 -34.14
CA LYS A 47 10.03 -20.17 -35.47
C LYS A 47 8.60 -19.64 -35.45
N ALA A 48 7.87 -19.87 -34.36
CA ALA A 48 6.52 -19.37 -34.14
C ALA A 48 6.48 -17.90 -33.68
N GLY A 49 7.62 -17.23 -33.54
CA GLY A 49 7.73 -15.83 -33.09
C GLY A 49 7.87 -15.65 -31.57
N GLY A 50 7.96 -16.74 -30.81
CA GLY A 50 8.25 -16.69 -29.38
C GLY A 50 9.76 -16.55 -29.10
N SER A 51 10.12 -16.01 -27.94
CA SER A 51 11.48 -16.04 -27.43
C SER A 51 11.63 -17.09 -26.33
N VAL A 52 12.82 -17.68 -26.25
CA VAL A 52 13.16 -18.69 -25.27
C VAL A 52 14.56 -18.38 -24.72
N THR A 53 14.66 -18.18 -23.41
CA THR A 53 15.90 -17.87 -22.69
C THR A 53 16.11 -18.86 -21.55
N GLN A 54 17.35 -19.32 -21.35
CA GLN A 54 17.69 -20.11 -20.16
C GLN A 54 17.76 -19.19 -18.95
N LEU A 55 17.27 -19.67 -17.82
CA LEU A 55 17.25 -18.91 -16.57
C LEU A 55 18.67 -18.60 -16.06
N ALA A 56 19.62 -19.53 -16.26
CA ALA A 56 21.04 -19.35 -15.97
C ALA A 56 21.89 -20.30 -16.84
N GLN A 57 23.20 -20.05 -16.91
CA GLN A 57 24.15 -20.75 -17.79
C GLN A 57 24.25 -22.27 -17.54
N ASP A 58 23.93 -22.72 -16.32
CA ASP A 58 23.89 -24.14 -15.90
C ASP A 58 22.49 -24.55 -15.37
N ASP A 59 21.44 -23.80 -15.74
CA ASP A 59 20.06 -24.07 -15.38
C ASP A 59 19.24 -24.43 -16.62
N ASN A 60 18.56 -25.57 -16.55
CA ASN A 60 17.73 -26.07 -17.62
C ASN A 60 16.33 -25.48 -17.66
N ARG A 61 16.02 -24.59 -16.72
CA ARG A 61 14.73 -23.93 -16.71
C ARG A 61 14.68 -22.85 -17.77
N TRP A 62 13.54 -22.81 -18.46
CA TRP A 62 13.32 -21.91 -19.58
C TRP A 62 12.32 -20.83 -19.20
N ASP A 63 12.64 -19.60 -19.59
CA ASP A 63 11.70 -18.51 -19.66
C ASP A 63 11.25 -18.38 -21.12
N VAL A 64 9.94 -18.47 -21.32
CA VAL A 64 9.30 -18.45 -22.64
C VAL A 64 8.38 -17.25 -22.72
N SER A 65 8.55 -16.44 -23.76
CA SER A 65 7.71 -15.28 -24.00
C SER A 65 7.20 -15.27 -25.43
N PHE A 66 5.88 -15.27 -25.59
CA PHE A 66 5.25 -14.95 -26.86
C PHE A 66 5.01 -13.44 -26.89
N HIS A 67 6.04 -12.69 -27.28
CA HIS A 67 5.96 -11.26 -27.55
C HIS A 67 5.26 -11.02 -28.90
N LEU A 68 4.79 -9.79 -29.14
CA LEU A 68 4.21 -9.29 -30.40
C LEU A 68 5.24 -9.25 -31.57
N ALA A 69 6.12 -10.23 -31.68
CA ALA A 69 6.95 -10.41 -32.86
C ALA A 69 6.04 -10.95 -33.97
N GLU A 70 5.64 -10.06 -34.88
CA GLU A 70 5.05 -10.31 -36.19
C GLU A 70 4.18 -11.58 -36.31
N GLY A 71 2.93 -11.52 -35.82
CA GLY A 71 1.97 -12.60 -36.05
C GLY A 71 0.82 -12.63 -35.05
N LYS A 72 -0.26 -13.33 -35.43
CA LYS A 72 -1.32 -13.70 -34.49
C LYS A 72 -0.81 -14.81 -33.59
N MET A 73 -0.68 -14.53 -32.29
CA MET A 73 -0.35 -15.51 -31.26
C MET A 73 -1.64 -16.02 -30.62
N GLY A 74 -2.07 -17.23 -31.01
CA GLY A 74 -3.26 -17.89 -30.51
C GLY A 74 -2.95 -19.25 -29.87
N ASP A 75 -4.00 -20.04 -29.66
CA ASP A 75 -3.92 -21.30 -28.91
C ASP A 75 -2.98 -22.34 -29.57
N ASP A 76 -2.91 -22.35 -30.91
CA ASP A 76 -2.06 -23.27 -31.68
C ASP A 76 -0.58 -23.10 -31.36
N GLN A 77 -0.12 -21.85 -31.17
CA GLN A 77 1.28 -21.58 -30.83
C GLN A 77 1.61 -22.08 -29.41
N ILE A 78 0.64 -22.06 -28.49
CA ILE A 78 0.84 -22.55 -27.10
C ILE A 78 1.05 -24.07 -27.09
N ALA A 79 0.54 -24.83 -28.06
CA ALA A 79 0.78 -26.26 -28.13
C ALA A 79 2.29 -26.60 -28.23
N THR A 80 3.10 -25.70 -28.79
CA THR A 80 4.56 -25.88 -28.92
C THR A 80 5.30 -25.93 -27.58
N VAL A 81 4.71 -25.43 -26.48
CA VAL A 81 5.35 -25.45 -25.15
C VAL A 81 5.16 -26.76 -24.39
N LYS A 82 4.30 -27.67 -24.86
CA LYS A 82 4.01 -28.96 -24.19
C LYS A 82 5.26 -29.79 -23.85
N PRO A 83 6.27 -29.94 -24.74
CA PRO A 83 7.46 -30.71 -24.42
C PRO A 83 8.28 -30.11 -23.26
N LEU A 84 8.06 -28.83 -22.93
CA LEU A 84 8.76 -28.10 -21.89
C LEU A 84 8.02 -28.09 -20.53
N ALA A 85 6.97 -28.89 -20.37
CA ALA A 85 6.07 -28.88 -19.20
C ALA A 85 6.78 -28.99 -17.83
N ASN A 86 7.94 -29.65 -17.78
CA ASN A 86 8.71 -29.88 -16.56
C ASN A 86 9.90 -28.93 -16.40
N VAL A 87 10.10 -28.01 -17.34
CA VAL A 87 11.28 -27.14 -17.37
C VAL A 87 10.96 -25.67 -17.59
N ILE A 88 9.74 -25.28 -17.98
CA ILE A 88 9.38 -23.85 -18.03
C ILE A 88 9.27 -23.28 -16.62
N HIS A 89 9.99 -22.18 -16.37
CA HIS A 89 9.92 -21.40 -15.13
C HIS A 89 8.97 -20.19 -15.26
N GLU A 90 9.11 -19.42 -16.34
CA GLU A 90 8.26 -18.28 -16.66
C GLU A 90 7.62 -18.46 -18.03
N LEU A 91 6.31 -18.22 -18.11
CA LEU A 91 5.56 -18.18 -19.37
C LEU A 91 4.83 -16.84 -19.50
N ASN A 92 5.20 -16.06 -20.51
CA ASN A 92 4.57 -14.79 -20.81
C ASN A 92 3.73 -14.88 -22.09
N LEU A 93 2.41 -14.79 -21.92
CA LEU A 93 1.40 -14.78 -22.99
C LEU A 93 0.65 -13.44 -23.04
N GLY A 94 1.17 -12.40 -22.37
CA GLY A 94 0.47 -11.13 -22.28
C GLY A 94 0.27 -10.48 -23.65
N LYS A 95 -0.90 -9.88 -23.87
CA LYS A 95 -1.30 -9.21 -25.12
C LYS A 95 -1.33 -10.13 -26.34
N THR A 96 -1.66 -11.41 -26.13
CA THR A 96 -1.86 -12.39 -27.20
C THR A 96 -3.36 -12.67 -27.40
N GLU A 97 -3.72 -13.40 -28.47
CA GLU A 97 -5.09 -13.82 -28.75
C GLU A 97 -5.48 -15.14 -28.05
N VAL A 98 -4.65 -15.62 -27.12
CA VAL A 98 -4.86 -16.87 -26.37
C VAL A 98 -6.21 -16.85 -25.63
N THR A 99 -6.89 -17.99 -25.71
CA THR A 99 -8.19 -18.26 -25.08
C THR A 99 -8.08 -19.38 -24.04
N ASP A 100 -9.20 -19.73 -23.41
CA ASP A 100 -9.26 -20.81 -22.42
C ASP A 100 -8.76 -22.15 -22.98
N LYS A 101 -8.93 -22.40 -24.29
CA LYS A 101 -8.43 -23.62 -24.96
C LYS A 101 -6.91 -23.70 -24.96
N GLY A 102 -6.21 -22.58 -25.14
CA GLY A 102 -4.75 -22.54 -25.08
C GLY A 102 -4.23 -22.96 -23.71
N LEU A 103 -4.96 -22.67 -22.62
CA LEU A 103 -4.54 -23.06 -21.27
C LEU A 103 -4.63 -24.57 -21.00
N GLU A 104 -5.39 -25.32 -21.80
CA GLU A 104 -5.39 -26.80 -21.72
C GLU A 104 -4.01 -27.38 -22.02
N HIS A 105 -3.20 -26.68 -22.83
CA HIS A 105 -1.86 -27.13 -23.21
C HIS A 105 -0.82 -26.94 -22.11
N ILE A 106 -1.09 -26.08 -21.13
CA ILE A 106 -0.20 -25.82 -19.99
C ILE A 106 -0.72 -26.41 -18.67
N LYS A 107 -1.86 -27.11 -18.71
CA LYS A 107 -2.40 -27.85 -17.58
C LYS A 107 -1.34 -28.79 -17.01
N GLY A 108 -0.97 -28.58 -15.75
CA GLY A 108 -0.04 -29.45 -15.04
C GLY A 108 1.44 -29.18 -15.30
N PHE A 109 1.81 -28.00 -15.81
CA PHE A 109 3.21 -27.55 -15.87
C PHE A 109 3.75 -27.31 -14.46
N LYS A 110 4.23 -28.38 -13.82
CA LYS A 110 4.61 -28.35 -12.39
C LYS A 110 5.82 -27.46 -12.12
N SER A 111 6.63 -27.13 -13.11
CA SER A 111 7.80 -26.25 -12.92
C SER A 111 7.49 -24.77 -13.10
N LEU A 112 6.29 -24.43 -13.60
CA LEU A 112 5.89 -23.06 -13.88
C LEU A 112 5.69 -22.28 -12.58
N VAL A 113 6.45 -21.19 -12.44
CA VAL A 113 6.45 -20.31 -11.26
C VAL A 113 5.76 -18.98 -11.57
N LYS A 114 5.91 -18.48 -12.79
CA LYS A 114 5.32 -17.21 -13.20
C LYS A 114 4.54 -17.37 -14.50
N LEU A 115 3.28 -16.93 -14.48
CA LEU A 115 2.42 -16.93 -15.65
C LEU A 115 1.83 -15.54 -15.86
N ASN A 116 2.05 -14.98 -17.04
CA ASN A 116 1.46 -13.70 -17.43
C ASN A 116 0.42 -13.91 -18.54
N LEU A 117 -0.84 -13.61 -18.22
CA LEU A 117 -2.03 -13.69 -19.08
C LEU A 117 -2.66 -12.31 -19.29
N LYS A 118 -1.92 -11.22 -19.00
CA LYS A 118 -2.41 -9.86 -19.14
C LYS A 118 -3.03 -9.62 -20.53
N GLU A 119 -4.20 -8.99 -20.59
CA GLU A 119 -4.86 -8.56 -21.83
C GLU A 119 -5.04 -9.72 -22.83
N THR A 120 -5.41 -10.90 -22.35
CA THR A 120 -5.77 -12.08 -23.15
C THR A 120 -7.29 -12.33 -23.11
N LYS A 121 -7.78 -13.32 -23.86
CA LYS A 121 -9.21 -13.67 -23.91
C LYS A 121 -9.60 -14.72 -22.86
N ILE A 122 -8.86 -14.78 -21.75
CA ILE A 122 -9.07 -15.75 -20.67
C ILE A 122 -10.31 -15.39 -19.85
N THR A 123 -11.05 -16.44 -19.46
CA THR A 123 -12.22 -16.39 -18.59
C THR A 123 -12.06 -17.32 -17.38
N ASP A 124 -13.12 -17.47 -16.58
CA ASP A 124 -13.16 -18.39 -15.45
C ASP A 124 -12.89 -19.85 -15.86
N ALA A 125 -13.28 -20.25 -17.08
CA ALA A 125 -13.06 -21.59 -17.60
C ALA A 125 -11.57 -21.87 -17.83
N GLY A 126 -10.81 -20.88 -18.30
CA GLY A 126 -9.37 -20.98 -18.46
C GLY A 126 -8.65 -21.09 -17.12
N LEU A 127 -9.06 -20.30 -16.11
CA LEU A 127 -8.47 -20.38 -14.78
C LEU A 127 -8.67 -21.74 -14.10
N ALA A 128 -9.75 -22.45 -14.40
CA ALA A 128 -9.96 -23.81 -13.90
C ALA A 128 -8.87 -24.80 -14.36
N GLN A 129 -8.24 -24.55 -15.52
CA GLN A 129 -7.13 -25.37 -16.03
C GLN A 129 -5.81 -25.18 -15.26
N LEU A 130 -5.68 -24.08 -14.52
CA LEU A 130 -4.45 -23.70 -13.83
C LEU A 130 -4.28 -24.36 -12.45
N THR A 131 -5.29 -25.09 -11.97
CA THR A 131 -5.31 -25.74 -10.64
C THR A 131 -4.17 -26.73 -10.42
N GLY A 132 -3.61 -27.31 -11.49
CA GLY A 132 -2.48 -28.24 -11.44
C GLY A 132 -1.10 -27.58 -11.35
N LEU A 133 -1.00 -26.24 -11.40
CA LEU A 133 0.27 -25.49 -11.37
C LEU A 133 0.78 -25.32 -9.94
N ALA A 134 1.17 -26.43 -9.30
CA ALA A 134 1.46 -26.49 -7.87
C ALA A 134 2.61 -25.57 -7.40
N ASN A 135 3.47 -25.10 -8.30
CA ASN A 135 4.58 -24.19 -8.00
C ASN A 135 4.34 -22.74 -8.46
N LEU A 136 3.13 -22.40 -8.92
CA LEU A 136 2.83 -21.05 -9.37
C LEU A 136 2.88 -20.07 -8.20
N GLU A 137 3.74 -19.05 -8.32
CA GLU A 137 3.93 -17.98 -7.32
C GLU A 137 3.41 -16.63 -7.83
N TYR A 138 3.43 -16.42 -9.14
CA TYR A 138 2.99 -15.19 -9.79
C TYR A 138 1.98 -15.51 -10.89
N LEU A 139 0.82 -14.85 -10.82
CA LEU A 139 -0.18 -14.89 -11.87
C LEU A 139 -0.66 -13.47 -12.18
N ASN A 140 -0.59 -13.08 -13.44
CA ASN A 140 -1.13 -11.82 -13.91
C ASN A 140 -2.30 -12.06 -14.85
N ILE A 141 -3.51 -11.67 -14.45
CA ILE A 141 -4.76 -11.77 -15.22
C ILE A 141 -5.36 -10.39 -15.50
N TYR A 142 -4.52 -9.35 -15.47
CA TYR A 142 -4.92 -7.98 -15.77
C TYR A 142 -5.72 -7.91 -17.07
N GLY A 143 -6.82 -7.18 -17.10
CA GLY A 143 -7.55 -6.90 -18.34
C GLY A 143 -8.19 -8.12 -18.99
N THR A 144 -8.47 -9.19 -18.22
CA THR A 144 -9.18 -10.39 -18.69
C THR A 144 -10.65 -10.35 -18.26
N ALA A 145 -11.46 -11.29 -18.78
CA ALA A 145 -12.89 -11.37 -18.47
C ALA A 145 -13.22 -12.18 -17.19
N VAL A 146 -12.21 -12.46 -16.36
CA VAL A 146 -12.31 -13.26 -15.12
C VAL A 146 -13.23 -12.59 -14.10
N THR A 147 -14.02 -13.41 -13.40
CA THR A 147 -14.93 -13.02 -12.31
C THR A 147 -14.53 -13.67 -10.99
N ASP A 148 -15.34 -13.46 -9.94
CA ASP A 148 -15.20 -14.13 -8.65
C ASP A 148 -15.19 -15.66 -8.75
N ALA A 149 -15.89 -16.23 -9.73
CA ALA A 149 -15.93 -17.67 -9.94
C ALA A 149 -14.56 -18.22 -10.38
N GLY A 150 -13.83 -17.48 -11.23
CA GLY A 150 -12.48 -17.84 -11.64
C GLY A 150 -11.48 -17.78 -10.48
N LEU A 151 -11.58 -16.76 -9.61
CA LEU A 151 -10.75 -16.68 -8.41
C LEU A 151 -10.94 -17.87 -7.47
N LYS A 152 -12.19 -18.34 -7.31
CA LYS A 152 -12.48 -19.51 -6.48
C LYS A 152 -11.66 -20.74 -6.91
N SER A 153 -11.48 -20.95 -8.21
CA SER A 153 -10.68 -22.05 -8.75
C SER A 153 -9.20 -21.97 -8.35
N LEU A 154 -8.67 -20.77 -8.14
CA LEU A 154 -7.26 -20.55 -7.79
C LEU A 154 -6.95 -20.73 -6.29
N ALA A 155 -7.97 -20.91 -5.44
CA ALA A 155 -7.79 -21.01 -3.97
C ALA A 155 -6.91 -22.20 -3.53
N GLY A 156 -6.79 -23.23 -4.38
CA GLY A 156 -5.92 -24.39 -4.16
C GLY A 156 -4.43 -24.13 -4.39
N LEU A 157 -4.05 -23.03 -5.05
CA LEU A 157 -2.66 -22.70 -5.37
C LEU A 157 -1.93 -22.10 -4.14
N LYS A 158 -1.53 -22.98 -3.21
CA LYS A 158 -0.94 -22.59 -1.91
C LYS A 158 0.44 -21.92 -1.98
N LYS A 159 1.10 -21.95 -3.14
CA LYS A 159 2.36 -21.22 -3.36
C LYS A 159 2.17 -19.87 -4.03
N LEU A 160 0.94 -19.52 -4.43
CA LEU A 160 0.67 -18.25 -5.07
C LEU A 160 0.97 -17.12 -4.07
N LYS A 161 1.83 -16.18 -4.49
CA LYS A 161 2.28 -15.02 -3.72
C LYS A 161 1.71 -13.72 -4.26
N LYS A 162 1.58 -13.60 -5.58
CA LYS A 162 1.05 -12.40 -6.25
C LYS A 162 0.02 -12.76 -7.30
N LEU A 163 -1.14 -12.13 -7.22
CA LEU A 163 -2.22 -12.27 -8.18
C LEU A 163 -2.71 -10.88 -8.62
N TYR A 164 -2.42 -10.52 -9.86
CA TYR A 164 -2.84 -9.23 -10.43
C TYR A 164 -4.21 -9.36 -11.07
N VAL A 165 -5.19 -8.62 -10.55
CA VAL A 165 -6.62 -8.71 -10.90
C VAL A 165 -7.20 -7.39 -11.40
N TRP A 166 -6.35 -6.39 -11.67
CA TRP A 166 -6.79 -5.09 -12.18
C TRP A 166 -7.52 -5.23 -13.53
N GLN A 167 -8.55 -4.41 -13.78
CA GLN A 167 -9.35 -4.47 -15.01
C GLN A 167 -9.97 -5.85 -15.29
N THR A 168 -10.28 -6.61 -14.24
CA THR A 168 -11.13 -7.81 -14.33
C THR A 168 -12.55 -7.50 -13.84
N LYS A 169 -13.42 -8.51 -13.80
CA LYS A 169 -14.77 -8.44 -13.20
C LYS A 169 -14.82 -8.96 -11.77
N VAL A 170 -13.66 -9.09 -11.12
CA VAL A 170 -13.55 -9.48 -9.71
C VAL A 170 -14.09 -8.36 -8.82
N THR A 171 -14.96 -8.72 -7.89
CA THR A 171 -15.56 -7.82 -6.90
C THR A 171 -14.75 -7.79 -5.60
N GLU A 172 -15.05 -6.83 -4.72
CA GLU A 172 -14.49 -6.79 -3.36
C GLU A 172 -14.84 -8.06 -2.58
N GLU A 173 -16.08 -8.55 -2.71
CA GLU A 173 -16.55 -9.79 -2.09
C GLU A 173 -15.80 -11.01 -2.63
N GLY A 174 -15.53 -11.06 -3.94
CA GLY A 174 -14.70 -12.09 -4.56
C GLY A 174 -13.29 -12.12 -4.00
N GLN A 175 -12.67 -10.95 -3.85
CA GLN A 175 -11.35 -10.82 -3.21
C GLN A 175 -11.38 -11.29 -1.76
N ALA A 176 -12.40 -10.90 -0.98
CA ALA A 176 -12.54 -11.33 0.42
C ALA A 176 -12.65 -12.85 0.55
N ARG A 177 -13.48 -13.49 -0.29
CA ARG A 177 -13.63 -14.96 -0.35
C ARG A 177 -12.33 -15.65 -0.73
N PHE A 178 -11.61 -15.12 -1.72
CA PHE A 178 -10.32 -15.65 -2.13
C PHE A 178 -9.30 -15.56 -0.99
N LYS A 179 -9.17 -14.39 -0.33
CA LYS A 179 -8.25 -14.18 0.80
C LYS A 179 -8.55 -15.12 1.98
N ALA A 180 -9.82 -15.43 2.23
CA ALA A 180 -10.20 -16.41 3.25
C ALA A 180 -9.75 -17.84 2.93
N ALA A 181 -9.71 -18.22 1.65
CA ALA A 181 -9.34 -19.56 1.21
C ALA A 181 -7.83 -19.71 0.84
N ASN A 182 -7.20 -18.60 0.47
CA ASN A 182 -5.79 -18.49 0.10
C ASN A 182 -5.16 -17.31 0.85
N THR A 183 -4.55 -17.61 1.99
CA THR A 183 -3.95 -16.63 2.89
C THR A 183 -2.52 -16.24 2.51
N THR A 184 -1.96 -16.83 1.44
CA THR A 184 -0.57 -16.58 1.02
C THR A 184 -0.48 -15.55 -0.10
N ALA A 185 -1.49 -15.51 -0.98
CA ALA A 185 -1.47 -14.67 -2.17
C ALA A 185 -1.92 -13.24 -1.86
N GLN A 186 -1.08 -12.27 -2.23
CA GLN A 186 -1.45 -10.87 -2.29
C GLN A 186 -2.23 -10.59 -3.59
N LEU A 187 -3.42 -10.03 -3.45
CA LEU A 187 -4.20 -9.50 -4.58
C LEU A 187 -3.73 -8.08 -4.91
N ILE A 188 -3.59 -7.80 -6.21
CA ILE A 188 -3.09 -6.52 -6.72
C ILE A 188 -4.04 -6.02 -7.84
N PRO A 189 -4.87 -5.00 -7.60
CA PRO A 189 -5.00 -4.24 -6.35
C PRO A 189 -5.81 -5.03 -5.31
N ASP A 190 -5.63 -4.69 -4.03
CA ASP A 190 -6.57 -5.08 -2.96
C ASP A 190 -7.63 -3.98 -2.84
N ILE A 191 -8.83 -4.24 -3.40
CA ILE A 191 -9.88 -3.23 -3.55
C ILE A 191 -10.28 -2.63 -2.19
N ALA A 192 -10.42 -3.47 -1.17
CA ALA A 192 -10.80 -3.04 0.17
C ALA A 192 -9.72 -2.15 0.80
N LEU A 193 -8.45 -2.54 0.66
CA LEU A 193 -7.33 -1.77 1.21
C LEU A 193 -7.19 -0.41 0.51
N GLU A 194 -7.34 -0.35 -0.80
CA GLU A 194 -7.28 0.92 -1.56
C GLU A 194 -8.40 1.87 -1.14
N LYS A 195 -9.63 1.35 -0.96
CA LYS A 195 -10.76 2.13 -0.46
C LYS A 195 -10.49 2.68 0.95
N GLN A 196 -10.00 1.83 1.86
CA GLN A 196 -9.64 2.26 3.21
C GLN A 196 -8.54 3.34 3.21
N ARG A 197 -7.52 3.19 2.36
CA ARG A 197 -6.46 4.19 2.20
C ARG A 197 -7.03 5.55 1.75
N ALA A 198 -7.90 5.55 0.75
CA ALA A 198 -8.55 6.76 0.25
C ALA A 198 -9.43 7.44 1.32
N GLU A 199 -10.18 6.66 2.11
CA GLU A 199 -11.00 7.20 3.21
C GLU A 199 -10.15 7.82 4.33
N ILE A 200 -9.03 7.19 4.69
CA ILE A 200 -8.09 7.72 5.69
C ILE A 200 -7.44 9.01 5.18
N GLU A 201 -6.99 9.03 3.93
CA GLU A 201 -6.39 10.22 3.32
C GLU A 201 -7.36 11.39 3.30
N ALA A 202 -8.63 11.15 2.94
CA ALA A 202 -9.66 12.18 2.96
C ALA A 202 -9.90 12.74 4.37
N LYS A 203 -9.92 11.88 5.40
CA LYS A 203 -10.07 12.30 6.80
C LYS A 203 -8.88 13.12 7.28
N LEU A 204 -7.65 12.68 7.00
CA LEU A 204 -6.42 13.38 7.37
C LEU A 204 -6.36 14.77 6.72
N LYS A 205 -6.73 14.86 5.44
CA LYS A 205 -6.82 16.14 4.73
C LYS A 205 -7.83 17.06 5.40
N ALA A 206 -9.05 16.59 5.67
CA ALA A 206 -10.08 17.39 6.32
C ALA A 206 -9.67 17.88 7.72
N GLU A 207 -9.01 17.03 8.52
CA GLU A 207 -8.50 17.41 9.84
C GLU A 207 -7.39 18.47 9.74
N SER A 208 -6.47 18.32 8.80
CA SER A 208 -5.39 19.29 8.58
C SER A 208 -5.93 20.67 8.18
N GLU A 209 -6.96 20.71 7.32
CA GLU A 209 -7.63 21.94 6.90
C GLU A 209 -8.41 22.59 8.06
N ALA A 210 -9.08 21.79 8.89
CA ALA A 210 -9.77 22.30 10.08
C ALA A 210 -8.80 22.92 11.09
N ARG A 211 -7.66 22.25 11.35
CA ARG A 211 -6.60 22.77 12.24
C ARG A 211 -6.02 24.08 11.71
N ALA A 212 -5.75 24.18 10.40
CA ALA A 212 -5.26 25.40 9.78
C ALA A 212 -6.23 26.58 9.96
N LYS A 213 -7.54 26.35 9.79
CA LYS A 213 -8.58 27.39 10.02
C LYS A 213 -8.65 27.83 11.48
N VAL A 214 -8.57 26.90 12.42
CA VAL A 214 -8.53 27.24 13.86
C VAL A 214 -7.32 28.09 14.19
N GLU A 215 -6.15 27.77 13.61
CA GLU A 215 -4.94 28.56 13.83
C GLU A 215 -5.02 29.95 13.19
N GLU A 216 -5.63 30.09 12.01
CA GLU A 216 -5.88 31.37 11.38
C GLU A 216 -6.83 32.25 12.21
N VAL A 217 -7.90 31.68 12.76
CA VAL A 217 -8.82 32.39 13.67
C VAL A 217 -8.09 32.86 14.92
N LYS A 218 -7.28 31.99 15.54
CA LYS A 218 -6.46 32.36 16.71
C LYS A 218 -5.51 33.52 16.41
N LYS A 219 -4.83 33.50 15.25
CA LYS A 219 -3.96 34.60 14.82
C LYS A 219 -4.73 35.90 14.65
N LYS A 220 -5.90 35.86 13.98
CA LYS A 220 -6.77 37.03 13.82
C LYS A 220 -7.28 37.58 15.15
N GLU A 221 -7.67 36.72 16.09
CA GLU A 221 -8.07 37.13 17.44
C GLU A 221 -6.92 37.78 18.21
N GLU A 222 -5.70 37.25 18.12
CA GLU A 222 -4.52 37.82 18.77
C GLU A 222 -4.16 39.18 18.16
N GLU A 223 -4.20 39.32 16.84
CA GLU A 223 -4.00 40.59 16.13
C GLU A 223 -5.07 41.62 16.49
N ALA A 224 -6.34 41.22 16.57
CA ALA A 224 -7.44 42.09 16.96
C ALA A 224 -7.28 42.59 18.41
N LYS A 225 -6.88 41.70 19.34
CA LYS A 225 -6.58 42.07 20.73
C LYS A 225 -5.43 43.07 20.82
N LYS A 226 -4.33 42.84 20.08
CA LYS A 226 -3.19 43.77 20.03
C LYS A 226 -3.58 45.15 19.50
N LYS A 227 -4.38 45.20 18.42
CA LYS A 227 -4.89 46.47 17.86
C LYS A 227 -5.79 47.22 18.84
N ALA A 228 -6.71 46.52 19.50
CA ALA A 228 -7.60 47.13 20.48
C ALA A 228 -6.83 47.69 21.68
N GLU A 229 -5.81 46.99 22.17
CA GLU A 229 -4.95 47.46 23.25
C GLU A 229 -4.16 48.71 22.84
N GLU A 230 -3.61 48.75 21.62
CA GLU A 230 -2.91 49.92 21.09
C GLU A 230 -3.85 51.14 20.96
N GLU A 231 -5.07 50.93 20.45
CA GLU A 231 -6.06 51.99 20.29
C GLU A 231 -6.54 52.54 21.65
N ALA A 232 -6.75 51.66 22.64
CA ALA A 232 -7.09 52.07 24.01
C ALA A 232 -5.97 52.90 24.65
N LYS A 233 -4.69 52.51 24.47
CA LYS A 233 -3.54 53.29 24.94
C LYS A 233 -3.48 54.68 24.29
N LYS A 234 -3.75 54.78 22.98
CA LYS A 234 -3.80 56.06 22.26
C LYS A 234 -4.91 56.97 22.79
N LYS A 235 -6.13 56.45 22.97
CA LYS A 235 -7.26 57.22 23.51
C LYS A 235 -6.99 57.71 24.94
N ALA A 236 -6.44 56.87 25.80
CA ALA A 236 -6.08 57.26 27.16
C ALA A 236 -5.02 58.37 27.20
N ALA A 237 -4.03 58.32 26.29
CA ALA A 237 -3.03 59.37 26.16
C ALA A 237 -3.62 60.71 25.68
N GLU A 238 -4.57 60.66 24.73
CA GLU A 238 -5.28 61.85 24.24
C GLU A 238 -6.17 62.48 25.33
N GLU A 239 -6.87 61.65 26.10
CA GLU A 239 -7.75 62.09 27.17
C GLU A 239 -6.96 62.68 28.36
N ALA A 240 -5.81 62.09 28.69
CA ALA A 240 -4.87 62.64 29.67
C ALA A 240 -4.31 64.01 29.22
N LYS A 241 -4.06 64.17 27.92
CA LYS A 241 -3.60 65.45 27.35
C LYS A 241 -4.71 66.52 27.42
N LYS A 242 -5.96 66.18 27.09
CA LYS A 242 -7.11 67.08 27.25
C LYS A 242 -7.33 67.52 28.70
N LYS A 243 -7.24 66.60 29.67
CA LYS A 243 -7.36 66.92 31.10
C LYS A 243 -6.22 67.82 31.60
N ALA A 244 -5.00 67.63 31.09
CA ALA A 244 -3.87 68.50 31.40
C ALA A 244 -4.03 69.92 30.81
N ASP A 245 -4.68 70.05 29.66
CA ASP A 245 -4.99 71.34 29.04
C ASP A 245 -6.17 72.06 29.72
N GLU A 246 -7.18 71.33 30.21
CA GLU A 246 -8.29 71.89 31.00
C GLU A 246 -7.86 72.39 32.40
N ALA A 247 -6.91 71.70 33.04
CA ALA A 247 -6.32 72.12 34.32
C ALA A 247 -5.45 73.40 34.21
N LYS A 248 -5.23 73.93 33.01
CA LYS A 248 -4.50 75.18 32.74
C LYS A 248 -5.39 76.39 32.45
N LYS A 249 -6.73 76.29 32.51
CA LYS A 249 -7.60 77.47 32.44
C LYS A 249 -7.55 78.27 33.75
N PRO A 250 -7.26 79.59 33.73
CA PRO A 250 -7.17 80.39 34.95
C PRO A 250 -8.54 80.58 35.62
N ASP A 251 -8.54 80.42 36.93
CA ASP A 251 -9.58 80.84 37.86
C ASP A 251 -9.76 82.36 37.76
N GLU A 252 -10.92 82.84 37.30
CA GLU A 252 -11.22 84.26 37.16
C GLU A 252 -11.53 84.85 38.55
N ALA A 253 -10.46 85.17 39.29
CA ALA A 253 -10.54 85.87 40.57
C ALA A 253 -10.89 87.35 40.36
N LYS A 254 -12.16 87.68 40.61
CA LYS A 254 -12.62 88.71 41.56
C LYS A 254 -11.71 89.96 41.69
N LYS A 255 -12.11 91.07 41.08
CA LYS A 255 -11.73 92.43 41.53
C LYS A 255 -12.84 93.05 42.38
N PRO A 256 -12.51 93.84 43.42
CA PRO A 256 -13.47 94.36 44.38
C PRO A 256 -14.20 95.59 43.84
N ASP A 257 -15.51 95.66 44.09
CA ASP A 257 -16.36 96.82 43.82
C ASP A 257 -16.78 97.45 45.15
N GLU A 258 -16.31 98.68 45.40
CA GLU A 258 -16.79 99.52 46.48
C GLU A 258 -17.91 100.45 45.96
N GLY A 259 -19.13 100.10 46.34
CA GLY A 259 -20.08 101.07 46.89
C GLY A 259 -21.12 101.68 45.95
N LYS A 260 -22.37 101.18 46.05
CA LYS A 260 -23.50 101.94 46.64
C LYS A 260 -24.78 101.10 46.75
N LYS A 261 -25.30 101.07 48.00
CA LYS A 261 -26.73 101.12 48.46
C LYS A 261 -27.80 100.90 47.37
N LYS A 262 -28.84 100.09 47.58
CA LYS A 262 -29.90 100.25 48.61
C LYS A 262 -30.97 99.14 48.43
N ALA A 263 -31.57 98.70 49.55
CA ALA A 263 -32.96 98.20 49.75
C ALA A 263 -33.39 96.92 48.97
N GLU A 264 -34.26 96.03 49.42
CA GLU A 264 -35.18 95.92 50.56
C GLU A 264 -35.69 94.45 50.61
N GLU A 265 -35.88 93.94 51.84
CA GLU A 265 -36.97 93.07 52.32
C GLU A 265 -37.48 91.79 51.60
N GLY A 266 -37.73 90.78 52.45
CA GLY A 266 -38.81 89.78 52.31
C GLY A 266 -38.31 88.32 52.32
N LYS A 267 -38.23 87.65 53.48
CA LYS A 267 -39.22 86.68 54.03
C LYS A 267 -39.59 85.55 53.05
N LYS A 268 -39.79 84.28 53.42
CA LYS A 268 -39.68 83.41 54.61
C LYS A 268 -40.44 82.14 54.18
N GLU A 269 -40.03 80.95 54.66
CA GLU A 269 -40.93 79.79 54.88
C GLU A 269 -41.61 79.16 53.65
N GLU A 270 -42.11 77.92 53.61
CA GLU A 270 -41.97 76.64 54.31
C GLU A 270 -42.92 75.69 53.53
N LYS A 271 -42.67 74.38 53.63
CA LYS A 271 -43.69 73.30 53.66
C LYS A 271 -44.51 72.89 52.42
N LYS A 272 -44.38 71.58 52.20
CA LYS A 272 -45.42 70.54 52.05
C LYS A 272 -46.17 70.39 50.73
N ASN A 273 -46.12 69.11 50.32
CA ASN A 273 -47.00 68.32 49.43
C ASN A 273 -46.92 68.61 47.94
#